data_AF-A0A1V4AMN0-F1
#
_entry.id   AF-A0A1V4AMN0-F1
#
_cell.length_a   1.000
_cell.length_b   1.000
_cell.length_c   1.000
_cell.angle_alpha   90.00
_cell.angle_beta   90.00
_cell.angle_gamma   90.00
#
_symmetry.space_group_name_H-M   'P 1'
#
loop_
_entity.id
_entity.type
_entity.pdbx_description
1 polymer ?
#
loop_
_entity_poly.entity_id
_entity_poly.type
_entity_poly.pdbx_seq_one_letter_code
_entity_poly.pdbx_strand_id
1 'polypeptide(L)'
;MSCYGETGYNANDDLKDWKVLRQETFELARSKNNPAFLDYVDGVSDKAWAHILEENFFTPQKAMERLWGFYRTDILPYRHEEQ
;
A
#
# COMPACT_ATOMS: atom_id res chain seq x y z
N MET A 1 14.66 -7.73 -30.78
CA MET A 1 13.67 -6.83 -30.16
C MET A 1 13.38 -7.35 -28.77
N SER A 2 14.13 -6.87 -27.78
CA SER A 2 13.95 -7.25 -26.38
C SER A 2 13.34 -6.06 -25.68
N CYS A 3 12.05 -6.15 -25.36
CA CYS A 3 11.31 -5.13 -24.63
C CYS A 3 11.78 -5.11 -23.17
N TYR A 4 12.94 -4.52 -22.92
CA TYR A 4 13.29 -4.04 -21.59
C TYR A 4 12.65 -2.67 -21.47
N GLY A 5 11.40 -2.64 -20.98
CA GLY A 5 10.80 -1.41 -20.53
C GLY A 5 11.63 -0.89 -19.36
N GLU A 6 12.44 0.13 -19.60
CA GLU A 6 12.97 1.00 -18.55
C GLU A 6 11.76 1.64 -17.85
N THR A 7 11.22 0.96 -16.85
CA THR A 7 10.42 1.63 -15.83
C THR A 7 11.41 2.52 -15.08
N GLY A 8 11.46 3.81 -15.42
CA GLY A 8 12.29 4.85 -14.80
C GLY A 8 11.97 5.14 -13.32
N TYR A 9 11.60 4.11 -12.57
CA TYR A 9 11.56 4.13 -11.12
C TYR A 9 12.85 3.44 -10.69
N ASN A 10 13.77 4.20 -10.10
CA ASN A 10 14.79 3.62 -9.25
C ASN A 10 14.04 2.85 -8.16
N ALA A 11 13.82 1.55 -8.37
CA ALA A 11 13.43 0.66 -7.29
C ALA A 11 14.54 0.85 -6.25
N ASN A 12 14.22 1.53 -5.14
CA ASN A 12 15.13 1.56 -4.00
C ASN A 12 15.46 0.09 -3.72
N ASP A 13 16.70 -0.32 -3.94
CA ASP A 13 17.09 -1.73 -3.85
C ASP A 13 16.80 -2.28 -2.43
N ASP A 14 16.79 -1.38 -1.43
CA ASP A 14 16.37 -1.58 -0.04
C ASP A 14 14.88 -1.94 0.16
N LEU A 15 13.99 -1.52 -0.75
CA LEU A 15 12.55 -1.76 -0.65
C LEU A 15 12.09 -3.05 -1.34
N LYS A 16 13.02 -3.94 -1.71
CA LYS A 16 12.70 -5.28 -2.24
C LYS A 16 12.15 -6.25 -1.19
N ASP A 17 12.08 -5.85 0.07
CA ASP A 17 11.43 -6.62 1.13
C ASP A 17 10.09 -5.97 1.52
N TRP A 18 9.01 -6.72 1.34
CA TRP A 18 7.65 -6.27 1.66
C TRP A 18 7.49 -5.93 3.15
N LYS A 19 8.34 -6.47 4.04
CA LYS A 19 8.34 -6.14 5.46
C LYS A 19 8.79 -4.71 5.71
N VAL A 20 9.82 -4.27 4.98
CA VAL A 20 10.31 -2.88 5.04
C VAL A 20 9.25 -1.95 4.48
N LEU A 21 8.67 -2.31 3.32
CA LEU A 21 7.56 -1.55 2.73
C LEU A 21 6.36 -1.44 3.69
N ARG A 22 5.97 -2.52 4.35
CA ARG A 22 4.89 -2.55 5.36
C ARG A 22 5.20 -1.62 6.51
N GLN A 23 6.42 -1.69 7.06
CA GLN A 23 6.82 -0.87 8.20
C GLN A 23 6.83 0.62 7.85
N GLU A 24 7.46 1.01 6.74
CA GLU A 24 7.48 2.42 6.32
C GLU A 24 6.08 2.95 5.99
N THR A 25 5.23 2.12 5.34
CA THR A 25 3.84 2.49 5.04
C THR A 25 3.02 2.66 6.32
N PHE A 26 3.27 1.82 7.33
CA PHE A 26 2.63 1.91 8.63
C PHE A 26 3.02 3.19 9.38
N GLU A 27 4.30 3.56 9.38
CA GLU A 27 4.75 4.83 9.95
C GLU A 27 4.15 6.05 9.23
N LEU A 28 4.03 5.98 7.90
CA LEU A 28 3.38 7.01 7.10
C LEU A 28 1.88 7.13 7.43
N ALA A 29 1.18 6.00 7.56
CA ALA A 29 -0.22 5.96 7.97
C ALA A 29 -0.42 6.51 9.39
N ARG A 30 0.53 6.24 10.30
CA ARG A 30 0.53 6.76 11.67
C ARG A 30 0.64 8.28 11.71
N SER A 31 1.44 8.87 10.84
CA SER A 31 1.54 10.33 10.66
C SER A 31 0.21 10.98 10.24
N LYS A 32 -0.67 10.26 9.53
CA LYS A 32 -2.01 10.75 9.14
C LYS A 32 -3.05 10.70 10.25
N ASN A 33 -2.71 10.12 11.41
CA ASN A 33 -3.54 10.05 12.61
C ASN A 33 -4.95 9.49 12.37
N ASN A 34 -5.05 8.45 11.53
CA ASN A 34 -6.30 7.76 11.25
C ASN A 34 -6.26 6.33 11.82
N PRO A 35 -6.85 6.09 13.01
CA PRO A 35 -6.76 4.80 13.68
C PRO A 35 -7.46 3.67 12.92
N ALA A 36 -8.57 3.95 12.22
CA ALA A 36 -9.29 2.93 11.46
C ALA A 36 -8.51 2.47 10.22
N PHE A 37 -7.75 3.38 9.61
CA PHE A 37 -6.86 3.02 8.52
C PHE A 37 -5.60 2.31 9.00
N LEU A 38 -5.06 2.68 10.16
CA LEU A 38 -3.96 1.93 10.79
C LEU A 38 -4.34 0.48 11.07
N ASP A 39 -5.54 0.24 11.61
CA ASP A 39 -6.06 -1.11 11.87
C ASP A 39 -6.22 -1.91 10.58
N TYR A 40 -6.74 -1.25 9.52
CA TYR A 40 -6.81 -1.86 8.19
C TYR A 40 -5.43 -2.24 7.65
N VAL A 41 -4.45 -1.34 7.69
CA VAL A 41 -3.08 -1.58 7.21
C VAL A 41 -2.39 -2.70 8.00
N ASP A 42 -2.63 -2.78 9.32
CA ASP A 42 -2.10 -3.88 10.14
C ASP A 42 -2.73 -5.23 9.78
N GLY A 43 -4.03 -5.24 9.48
CA GLY A 43 -4.80 -6.42 9.06
C GLY A 43 -4.55 -6.91 7.63
N VAL A 44 -3.80 -6.17 6.81
CA VAL A 44 -3.41 -6.61 5.46
C VAL A 44 -2.46 -7.80 5.57
N SER A 45 -2.85 -8.94 4.96
CA SER A 45 -2.06 -10.17 4.96
C SER A 45 -0.70 -10.02 4.26
N ASP A 46 0.28 -10.81 4.70
CA ASP A 46 1.63 -10.87 4.11
C ASP A 46 1.60 -11.10 2.58
N LYS A 47 0.68 -11.94 2.10
CA LYS A 47 0.51 -12.21 0.66
C LYS A 47 0.07 -10.98 -0.12
N ALA A 48 -0.77 -10.14 0.46
CA ALA A 48 -1.21 -8.90 -0.17
C ALA A 48 -0.07 -7.88 -0.22
N TRP A 49 0.76 -7.80 0.82
CA TRP A 49 1.97 -6.96 0.82
C TRP A 49 2.99 -7.40 -0.22
N ALA A 50 3.22 -8.71 -0.35
CA ALA A 50 4.07 -9.26 -1.40
C ALA A 50 3.52 -8.90 -2.79
N HIS A 51 2.20 -9.00 -3.00
CA HIS A 51 1.58 -8.65 -4.27
C HIS A 51 1.69 -7.16 -4.61
N ILE A 52 1.49 -6.27 -3.63
CA ILE A 52 1.67 -4.82 -3.79
C ILE A 52 3.11 -4.49 -4.22
N LEU A 53 4.09 -5.21 -3.67
CA LEU A 53 5.49 -5.06 -4.04
C LEU A 53 5.77 -5.55 -5.46
N GLU A 54 5.20 -6.71 -5.85
CA GLU A 54 5.34 -7.27 -7.20
C GLU A 54 4.69 -6.41 -8.30
N GLU A 55 3.62 -5.67 -8.00
CA GLU A 55 2.91 -4.79 -8.94
C GLU A 55 3.62 -3.43 -9.22
N ASN A 56 4.92 -3.27 -8.94
CA ASN A 56 5.72 -2.05 -9.17
C ASN A 56 5.34 -0.81 -8.31
N PHE A 57 4.79 -0.99 -7.10
CA PHE A 57 4.59 0.11 -6.16
C PHE A 57 5.83 0.33 -5.27
N PHE A 58 6.92 0.83 -5.85
CA PHE A 58 8.22 1.00 -5.18
C PHE A 58 8.30 2.12 -4.13
N THR A 59 7.19 2.66 -3.63
CA THR A 59 7.24 3.65 -2.56
C THR A 59 6.15 3.41 -1.51
N PRO A 60 6.48 3.56 -0.22
CA PRO A 60 5.50 3.52 0.87
C PRO A 60 4.32 4.47 0.66
N GLN A 61 4.58 5.60 -0.02
CA GLN A 61 3.59 6.59 -0.35
C GLN A 61 2.53 6.07 -1.34
N LYS A 62 2.96 5.43 -2.43
CA LYS A 62 2.02 4.81 -3.39
C LYS A 62 1.32 3.59 -2.80
N ALA A 63 2.02 2.79 -2.00
CA ALA A 63 1.41 1.69 -1.26
C ALA A 63 0.30 2.21 -0.33
N MET A 64 0.54 3.30 0.39
CA MET A 64 -0.47 3.96 1.22
C MET A 64 -1.67 4.45 0.39
N GLU A 65 -1.45 5.10 -0.76
CA GLU A 65 -2.53 5.58 -1.63
C GLU A 65 -3.40 4.43 -2.16
N ARG A 66 -2.76 3.30 -2.52
CA ARG A 66 -3.46 2.11 -3.00
C ARG A 66 -4.27 1.45 -1.88
N LEU A 67 -3.66 1.25 -0.71
CA LEU A 67 -4.34 0.73 0.47
C LEU A 67 -5.45 1.65 0.94
N TRP A 68 -5.27 2.96 0.84
CA TRP A 68 -6.32 3.94 1.13
C TRP A 68 -7.48 3.84 0.13
N GLY A 69 -7.17 3.60 -1.15
CA GLY A 69 -8.16 3.27 -2.17
C GLY A 69 -8.98 2.04 -1.81
N PHE A 70 -8.33 0.94 -1.44
CA PHE A 70 -9.00 -0.28 -1.00
C PHE A 70 -9.78 -0.08 0.29
N TYR A 71 -9.21 0.55 1.31
CA TYR A 71 -9.91 0.91 2.53
C TYR A 71 -11.21 1.69 2.26
N ARG A 72 -11.18 2.67 1.34
CA ARG A 72 -12.40 3.37 0.95
C ARG A 72 -13.39 2.47 0.22
N THR A 73 -12.93 1.58 -0.65
CA THR A 73 -13.81 0.70 -1.42
C THR A 73 -14.33 -0.51 -0.63
N ASP A 74 -13.60 -1.02 0.36
CA ASP A 74 -14.01 -2.15 1.21
C ASP A 74 -14.77 -1.68 2.44
N ILE A 75 -14.39 -0.53 3.03
CA ILE A 75 -14.97 -0.05 4.30
C ILE A 75 -16.03 1.05 4.11
N LEU A 76 -15.89 1.96 3.13
CA LEU A 76 -16.92 3.00 2.92
C LEU A 76 -18.18 2.58 2.17
N PRO A 77 -18.28 1.52 1.32
CA PRO A 77 -19.57 1.20 0.71
C PRO A 77 -20.60 0.72 1.74
N TYR A 78 -20.16 0.25 2.92
CA TYR A 78 -21.05 -0.09 4.04
C TYR A 78 -21.46 1.12 4.91
N ARG A 79 -21.02 2.34 4.58
CA ARG A 79 -21.53 3.59 5.20
C ARG A 79 -22.50 4.36 4.32
N HIS A 80 -22.95 3.77 3.21
CA HIS A 80 -23.94 4.37 2.29
C HIS A 80 -25.29 3.64 2.33
N GLU A 81 -25.73 3.27 3.53
CA GLU A 81 -27.14 3.33 3.93
C GLU A 81 -27.05 4.11 5.26
N GLU A 82 -27.52 5.34 5.42
CA GLU A 82 -28.88 5.84 5.27
C GLU A 82 -28.81 7.38 5.18
N GLN A 83 -29.29 7.99 4.09
CA GLN A 83 -30.05 9.26 4.09
C GLN A 83 -31.00 9.28 2.89
#